data_AF-A0A0Q9YLK7-F1
#
_entry.id   AF-A0A0Q9YLK7-F1
#
_cell.length_a   1.000
_cell.length_b   1.000
_cell.length_c   1.000
_cell.angle_alpha   90.00
_cell.angle_beta   90.00
_cell.angle_gamma   90.00
#
_symmetry.space_group_name_H-M   'P 1'
#
loop_
_entity.id
_entity.type
_entity.pdbx_description
1 polymer ?
#
loop_
_entity_poly.entity_id
_entity_poly.type
_entity_poly.pdbx_seq_one_letter_code
_entity_poly.pdbx_strand_id
1 'polypeptide(L)'
;MQNHIEAFKNSMLTAGLTPPSDIIDDGKLHRFSTSHKKQDSAGWYVLHAAPIPAGCFGDWRKNILEKWCAKDKQEMSPSERVENLRLLAQAREQCQKIRAVQQQQAALKAKRLWASAVPAAPSHPYLVKKRIPAFCARQLGASLVLPIMNLDKDIQSLQFIRPDSNKRLLANGIKKGRFIIVNGQLNSGDFIICEGFATGASLALKYPNDCVIAAIDAGNLKMVATAIRTRYPYCRIVICADDDRLTPDNPGLTKAQEAADASGAILASPPWPYGAPQELTDYNDLMCWLAERGAE
;
A
#
# COMPACT_ATOMS: atom_id res chain seq x y z
N MET A 1 28.27 27.60 17.76
CA MET A 1 27.59 27.37 16.47
C MET A 1 27.13 25.93 16.43
N GLN A 2 25.84 25.67 16.60
CA GLN A 2 25.31 24.33 16.32
C GLN A 2 25.52 24.09 14.82
N ASN A 3 26.31 23.09 14.44
CA ASN A 3 26.44 22.68 13.04
C ASN A 3 25.03 22.33 12.54
N HIS A 4 24.51 23.03 11.53
CA HIS A 4 23.15 22.84 11.01
C HIS A 4 22.93 21.40 10.55
N ILE A 5 24.00 20.70 10.13
CA ILE A 5 23.97 19.27 9.82
C ILE A 5 23.61 18.44 11.05
N GLU A 6 24.19 18.72 12.21
CA GLU A 6 23.89 17.96 13.44
C GLU A 6 22.46 18.25 13.93
N ALA A 7 22.00 19.49 13.79
CA ALA A 7 20.60 19.84 14.08
C ALA A 7 19.62 19.12 13.12
N PHE A 8 19.98 18.98 11.84
CA PHE A 8 19.20 18.23 10.85
C PHE A 8 19.18 16.73 11.17
N LYS A 9 20.33 16.12 11.51
CA LYS A 9 20.42 14.72 11.96
C LYS A 9 19.58 14.46 13.21
N ASN A 10 19.62 15.37 14.18
CA ASN A 10 18.78 15.27 15.38
C ASN A 10 17.29 15.29 15.03
N SER A 11 16.87 16.13 14.08
CA SER A 11 15.48 16.13 13.61
C SER A 11 15.09 14.81 12.93
N MET A 12 15.98 14.20 12.16
CA MET A 12 15.77 12.85 11.61
C MET A 12 15.59 11.81 12.72
N LEU A 13 16.44 11.84 13.75
CA LEU A 13 16.35 10.94 14.90
C LEU A 13 15.03 11.10 15.65
N THR A 14 14.59 12.34 15.91
CA THR A 14 13.30 12.64 16.53
C THR A 14 12.13 12.09 15.70
N ALA A 15 12.25 12.11 14.37
CA ALA A 15 11.28 11.51 13.47
C ALA A 15 11.39 9.97 13.35
N GLY A 16 12.26 9.33 14.13
CA GLY A 16 12.45 7.86 14.12
C GLY A 16 13.25 7.34 12.91
N LEU A 17 14.11 8.18 12.33
CA LEU A 17 15.01 7.83 11.25
C LEU A 17 16.46 7.89 11.72
N THR A 18 17.21 6.81 11.50
CA THR A 18 18.66 6.80 11.69
C THR A 18 19.30 7.56 10.53
N PRO A 19 19.94 8.73 10.77
CA PRO A 19 20.55 9.51 9.71
C PRO A 19 21.82 8.81 9.16
N PRO A 20 22.23 9.11 7.91
CA PRO A 20 23.54 8.70 7.42
C PRO A 20 24.67 9.41 8.20
N SER A 21 25.87 8.83 8.16
CA SER A 21 27.07 9.43 8.77
C SER A 21 27.34 10.83 8.20
N ASP A 22 27.25 10.93 6.87
CA ASP A 22 27.58 12.12 6.10
C ASP A 22 26.32 12.70 5.47
N ILE A 23 26.09 13.99 5.72
CA ILE A 23 25.01 14.77 5.13
C ILE A 23 25.62 15.78 4.17
N ILE A 24 25.04 15.86 2.97
CA ILE A 24 25.44 16.78 1.91
C ILE A 24 24.32 17.81 1.73
N ASP A 25 24.63 19.09 1.92
CA ASP A 25 23.67 20.20 1.88
C ASP A 25 23.67 20.97 0.55
N ASP A 26 23.86 20.23 -0.55
CA ASP A 26 23.96 20.75 -1.93
C ASP A 26 22.61 21.02 -2.61
N GLY A 27 21.50 20.89 -1.88
CA GLY A 27 20.15 21.09 -2.39
C GLY A 27 19.66 20.00 -3.34
N LYS A 28 20.30 18.83 -3.37
CA LYS A 28 19.89 17.67 -4.17
C LYS A 28 19.30 16.57 -3.29
N LEU A 29 18.58 15.65 -3.93
CA LEU A 29 18.08 14.45 -3.27
C LEU A 29 19.21 13.45 -3.03
N HIS A 30 19.39 13.08 -1.76
CA HIS A 30 20.27 12.01 -1.32
C HIS A 30 19.45 10.84 -0.76
N ARG A 31 19.86 9.61 -1.06
CA ARG A 31 19.22 8.37 -0.60
C ARG A 31 20.10 7.67 0.42
N PHE A 32 19.50 7.10 1.47
CA PHE A 32 20.25 6.40 2.52
C PHE A 32 19.47 5.21 3.10
N SER A 33 20.20 4.34 3.80
CA SER A 33 19.66 3.16 4.48
C SER A 33 19.06 3.55 5.83
N THR A 34 17.81 3.14 6.09
CA THR A 34 17.15 3.33 7.39
C THR A 34 17.10 2.04 8.22
N SER A 35 17.56 0.91 7.66
CA SER A 35 17.53 -0.40 8.30
C SER A 35 18.91 -1.09 8.41
N HIS A 36 20.02 -0.36 8.33
CA HIS A 36 21.40 -0.86 8.34
C HIS A 36 21.73 -1.94 7.28
N LYS A 37 20.84 -2.15 6.30
CA LYS A 37 21.04 -3.10 5.20
C LYS A 37 21.64 -2.35 4.02
N LYS A 38 22.71 -2.87 3.43
CA LYS A 38 23.44 -2.24 2.30
C LYS A 38 22.57 -1.92 1.07
N GLN A 39 21.50 -2.71 0.84
CA GLN A 39 20.58 -2.49 -0.29
C GLN A 39 19.35 -1.64 0.09
N ASP A 40 19.21 -1.29 1.36
CA ASP A 40 18.13 -0.41 1.77
C ASP A 40 18.48 1.02 1.40
N SER A 41 17.57 1.64 0.69
CA SER A 41 17.67 3.03 0.29
C SER A 41 16.40 3.77 0.63
N ALA A 42 15.52 3.25 1.50
CA ALA A 42 14.18 3.81 1.74
C ALA A 42 14.19 5.27 2.26
N GLY A 43 15.24 5.64 2.97
CA GLY A 43 15.49 6.99 3.48
C GLY A 43 15.91 7.95 2.38
N TRP A 44 15.51 9.22 2.53
CA TRP A 44 15.90 10.29 1.64
C TRP A 44 15.95 11.64 2.34
N TYR A 45 16.72 12.57 1.79
CA TYR A 45 16.69 13.96 2.19
C TYR A 45 17.10 14.91 1.06
N VAL A 46 16.70 16.16 1.19
CA VAL A 46 17.21 17.33 0.46
C VAL A 46 17.53 18.39 1.51
N LEU A 47 18.74 18.92 1.51
CA LEU A 47 19.15 19.98 2.42
C LEU A 47 19.88 21.06 1.62
N HIS A 48 19.53 22.32 1.81
CA HIS A 48 20.23 23.47 1.28
C HIS A 48 21.04 24.13 2.39
N ALA A 49 22.28 24.52 2.12
CA ALA A 49 23.15 25.23 3.07
C ALA A 49 22.80 26.72 3.26
N ALA A 50 22.31 27.38 2.21
CA ALA A 50 22.16 28.82 2.13
C ALA A 50 20.86 29.23 1.41
N PRO A 51 20.32 30.44 1.67
CA PRO A 51 20.81 31.47 2.61
C PRO A 51 20.52 31.16 4.08
N ILE A 52 19.49 30.34 4.36
CA ILE A 52 19.25 29.74 5.67
C ILE A 52 19.19 28.23 5.44
N PRO A 53 19.90 27.41 6.24
CA PRO A 53 19.82 25.98 6.04
C PRO A 53 18.39 25.46 6.18
N ALA A 54 17.91 24.78 5.14
CA ALA A 54 16.52 24.32 5.05
C ALA A 54 16.40 23.10 4.15
N GLY A 55 15.43 22.24 4.44
CA GLY A 55 15.31 20.98 3.72
C GLY A 55 14.10 20.16 4.10
N CYS A 56 14.05 18.96 3.56
CA CYS A 56 13.10 17.94 3.93
C CYS A 56 13.75 16.57 3.91
N PHE A 57 13.19 15.66 4.69
CA PHE A 57 13.66 14.28 4.75
C PHE A 57 12.50 13.34 4.96
N GLY A 58 12.76 12.05 4.80
CA GLY A 58 11.74 11.06 5.06
C GLY A 58 12.17 9.64 4.76
N ASP A 59 11.19 8.76 4.81
CA ASP A 59 11.33 7.35 4.48
C ASP A 59 10.08 6.93 3.71
N TRP A 60 10.27 6.44 2.48
CA TRP A 60 9.14 6.06 1.62
C TRP A 60 8.40 4.81 2.10
N ARG A 61 9.09 3.91 2.80
CA ARG A 61 8.50 2.68 3.35
C ARG A 61 7.63 3.02 4.57
N LYS A 62 8.14 3.90 5.45
CA LYS A 62 7.42 4.38 6.64
C LYS A 62 6.43 5.51 6.34
N ASN A 63 6.40 6.00 5.10
CA ASN A 63 5.61 7.15 4.68
C ASN A 63 5.86 8.42 5.53
N ILE A 64 7.12 8.60 5.96
CA ILE A 64 7.57 9.79 6.69
C ILE A 64 7.96 10.86 5.68
N LEU A 65 7.52 12.09 5.94
CA LEU A 65 7.94 13.29 5.22
C LEU A 65 7.94 14.45 6.20
N GLU A 66 9.13 14.90 6.58
CA GLU A 66 9.33 16.02 7.48
C GLU A 66 9.97 17.20 6.78
N LYS A 67 9.62 18.40 7.25
CA LYS A 67 10.25 19.64 6.83
C LYS A 67 11.16 20.12 7.94
N TRP A 68 12.28 20.72 7.56
CA TRP A 68 13.23 21.24 8.52
C TRP A 68 13.80 22.58 8.08
N CYS A 69 14.07 23.45 9.05
CA CYS A 69 14.83 24.67 8.86
C CYS A 69 15.65 24.96 10.12
N ALA A 70 16.87 25.48 9.94
CA ALA A 70 17.77 25.85 11.02
C ALA A 70 17.29 27.06 11.85
N LYS A 71 16.52 27.97 11.24
CA LYS A 71 16.03 29.19 11.89
C LYS A 71 14.58 29.00 12.31
N ASP A 72 14.21 29.54 13.47
CA ASP A 72 12.81 29.55 13.89
C ASP A 72 11.98 30.43 12.96
N LYS A 73 10.75 29.98 12.63
CA LYS A 73 9.83 30.74 11.76
C LYS A 73 9.51 32.13 12.30
N GLN A 74 9.45 32.28 13.63
CA GLN A 74 9.14 33.54 14.30
C GLN A 74 10.27 34.57 14.14
N GLU A 75 11.51 34.11 14.02
CA GLU A 75 12.70 34.94 13.84
C GLU A 75 13.02 35.25 12.38
N MET A 76 12.33 34.60 11.43
CA MET A 76 12.52 34.86 10.01
C MET A 76 11.88 36.19 9.58
N SER A 77 12.64 36.99 8.84
CA SER A 77 12.11 38.15 8.12
C SER A 77 11.13 37.70 7.00
N PRO A 78 10.28 38.60 6.49
CA PRO A 78 9.39 38.28 5.37
C PRO A 78 10.13 37.72 4.14
N SER A 79 11.29 38.26 3.77
CA SER A 79 12.07 37.77 2.62
C SER A 79 12.68 36.39 2.87
N GLU A 80 13.16 36.13 4.08
CA GLU A 80 13.68 34.81 4.49
C GLU A 80 12.57 33.74 4.46
N ARG A 81 11.35 34.08 4.90
CA ARG A 81 10.19 33.17 4.84
C ARG A 81 9.84 32.80 3.41
N VAL A 82 9.82 33.77 2.50
CA VAL A 82 9.52 33.55 1.07
C VAL A 82 10.57 32.62 0.46
N GLU A 83 11.85 32.86 0.70
CA GLU A 83 12.91 32.00 0.16
C GLU A 83 12.89 30.59 0.77
N ASN A 84 12.61 30.45 2.07
CA ASN A 84 12.45 29.14 2.70
C ASN A 84 11.31 28.33 2.07
N LEU A 85 10.15 28.97 1.84
CA LEU A 85 9.01 28.35 1.18
C LEU A 85 9.36 27.90 -0.25
N ARG A 86 10.14 28.72 -0.98
CA ARG A 86 10.64 28.37 -2.32
C ARG A 86 11.53 27.14 -2.28
N LEU A 87 12.51 27.07 -1.38
CA LEU A 87 13.41 25.91 -1.24
C LEU A 87 12.64 24.64 -0.87
N LEU A 88 11.68 24.73 0.06
CA LEU A 88 10.83 23.60 0.41
C LEU A 88 9.96 23.13 -0.76
N ALA A 89 9.46 24.05 -1.59
CA ALA A 89 8.72 23.72 -2.80
C ALA A 89 9.60 23.01 -3.84
N GLN A 90 10.81 23.51 -4.08
CA GLN A 90 11.79 22.89 -4.97
C GLN A 90 12.18 21.48 -4.51
N ALA A 91 12.48 21.31 -3.22
CA ALA A 91 12.83 20.01 -2.66
C ALA A 91 11.67 19.01 -2.81
N ARG A 92 10.42 19.44 -2.56
CA ARG A 92 9.22 18.61 -2.81
C ARG A 92 9.09 18.22 -4.27
N GLU A 93 9.30 19.14 -5.20
CA GLU A 93 9.23 18.89 -6.64
C GLU A 93 10.30 17.88 -7.08
N GLN A 94 11.54 18.03 -6.62
CA GLN A 94 12.62 17.07 -6.90
C GLN A 94 12.28 15.66 -6.40
N CYS A 95 11.76 15.54 -5.18
CA CYS A 95 11.33 14.27 -4.61
C CYS A 95 10.21 13.62 -5.42
N GLN A 96 9.22 14.42 -5.83
CA GLN A 96 8.10 13.95 -6.65
C GLN A 96 8.58 13.45 -8.01
N LYS A 97 9.47 14.20 -8.69
CA LYS A 97 10.05 13.79 -9.98
C LYS A 97 10.78 12.46 -9.88
N ILE A 98 11.65 12.30 -8.88
CA ILE A 98 12.43 11.06 -8.70
C ILE A 98 11.51 9.87 -8.37
N ARG A 99 10.54 10.08 -7.49
CA ARG A 99 9.55 9.05 -7.15
C ARG A 99 8.72 8.65 -8.38
N ALA A 100 8.32 9.61 -9.21
CA ALA A 100 7.57 9.34 -10.43
C ALA A 100 8.39 8.50 -11.43
N VAL A 101 9.67 8.82 -11.64
CA VAL A 101 10.56 8.04 -12.50
C VAL A 101 10.71 6.60 -11.99
N GLN A 102 10.93 6.42 -10.69
CA GLN A 102 11.06 5.07 -10.11
C GLN A 102 9.76 4.28 -10.16
N GLN A 103 8.62 4.93 -9.95
CA GLN A 103 7.31 4.30 -10.08
C GLN A 103 7.04 3.88 -11.53
N GLN A 104 7.42 4.70 -12.51
CA GLN A 104 7.34 4.34 -13.92
C GLN A 104 8.22 3.12 -14.25
N GLN A 105 9.47 3.11 -13.77
CA GLN A 105 10.36 1.96 -13.93
C GLN A 105 9.81 0.70 -13.25
N ALA A 106 9.23 0.84 -12.05
CA ALA A 106 8.60 -0.26 -11.33
C ALA A 106 7.38 -0.80 -12.09
N ALA A 107 6.55 0.05 -12.68
CA ALA A 107 5.42 -0.35 -13.51
C ALA A 107 5.88 -1.10 -14.77
N LEU A 108 6.94 -0.63 -15.45
CA LEU A 108 7.53 -1.35 -16.59
C LEU A 108 8.08 -2.72 -16.17
N LYS A 109 8.77 -2.80 -15.03
CA LYS A 109 9.25 -4.06 -14.46
C LYS A 109 8.09 -4.99 -14.10
N ALA A 110 7.02 -4.47 -13.50
CA ALA A 110 5.81 -5.21 -13.16
C ALA A 110 5.18 -5.83 -14.41
N LYS A 111 5.00 -5.03 -15.47
CA LYS A 111 4.45 -5.50 -16.76
C LYS A 111 5.31 -6.63 -17.36
N ARG A 112 6.64 -6.51 -17.34
CA ARG A 112 7.56 -7.56 -17.82
C ARG A 112 7.46 -8.85 -17.00
N LEU A 113 7.52 -8.76 -15.67
CA LEU A 113 7.43 -9.92 -14.78
C LEU A 113 6.07 -10.61 -14.89
N TRP A 114 5.00 -9.83 -15.01
CA TRP A 114 3.65 -10.35 -15.24
C TRP A 114 3.53 -11.12 -16.56
N ALA A 115 4.09 -10.58 -17.63
CA ALA A 115 4.09 -11.20 -18.95
C ALA A 115 4.89 -12.52 -18.97
N SER A 116 5.98 -12.61 -18.22
CA SER A 116 6.77 -13.85 -18.08
C SER A 116 6.19 -14.88 -17.12
N ALA A 117 5.21 -14.50 -16.30
CA ALA A 117 4.61 -15.40 -15.31
C ALA A 117 3.61 -16.36 -16.00
N VAL A 118 3.62 -17.61 -15.55
CA VAL A 118 2.73 -18.66 -16.07
C VAL A 118 1.45 -18.74 -15.23
N PRO A 119 0.37 -19.40 -15.71
CA PRO A 119 -0.79 -19.68 -14.86
C PRO A 119 -0.36 -20.35 -13.55
N ALA A 120 -0.94 -19.93 -12.42
CA ALA A 120 -0.57 -20.51 -11.13
C ALA A 120 -1.05 -21.95 -11.01
N ALA A 121 -0.19 -22.82 -10.48
CA ALA A 121 -0.55 -24.21 -10.25
C ALA A 121 -1.57 -24.31 -9.11
N PRO A 122 -2.68 -25.04 -9.25
CA PRO A 122 -3.64 -25.25 -8.16
C PRO A 122 -3.01 -25.89 -6.91
N SER A 123 -1.92 -26.64 -7.09
CA SER A 123 -1.14 -27.27 -6.02
C SER A 123 -0.19 -26.31 -5.29
N HIS A 124 -0.16 -25.01 -5.65
CA HIS A 124 0.69 -24.05 -4.95
C HIS A 124 0.35 -24.03 -3.44
N PRO A 125 1.34 -24.15 -2.52
CA PRO A 125 1.06 -24.36 -1.09
C PRO A 125 0.14 -23.32 -0.44
N TYR A 126 0.26 -22.05 -0.84
CA TYR A 126 -0.64 -20.99 -0.38
C TYR A 126 -2.11 -21.21 -0.81
N LEU A 127 -2.36 -21.60 -2.06
CA LEU A 127 -3.72 -21.81 -2.57
C LEU A 127 -4.38 -23.01 -1.91
N VAL A 128 -3.62 -24.11 -1.75
CA VAL A 128 -4.05 -25.31 -1.03
C VAL A 128 -4.37 -24.97 0.42
N LYS A 129 -3.45 -24.29 1.12
CA LYS A 129 -3.65 -23.88 2.52
C LYS A 129 -4.89 -23.00 2.70
N LYS A 130 -5.11 -22.04 1.80
CA LYS A 130 -6.27 -21.14 1.86
C LYS A 130 -7.54 -21.74 1.24
N ARG A 131 -7.46 -22.95 0.64
CA ARG A 131 -8.55 -23.67 -0.03
C ARG A 131 -9.25 -22.84 -1.12
N ILE A 132 -8.46 -22.11 -1.90
CA ILE A 132 -8.96 -21.19 -2.94
C ILE A 132 -8.35 -21.50 -4.32
N PRO A 133 -9.11 -21.30 -5.42
CA PRO A 133 -8.55 -21.31 -6.76
C PRO A 133 -7.54 -20.18 -7.00
N ALA A 134 -6.78 -20.29 -8.08
CA ALA A 134 -5.81 -19.27 -8.49
C ALA A 134 -6.47 -17.95 -8.95
N PHE A 135 -7.66 -17.99 -9.55
CA PHE A 135 -8.31 -16.82 -10.16
C PHE A 135 -7.34 -16.00 -11.03
N CYS A 136 -7.16 -14.72 -10.74
CA CYS A 136 -6.24 -13.85 -11.46
C CYS A 136 -4.76 -14.20 -11.24
N ALA A 137 -4.41 -15.03 -10.25
CA ALA A 137 -3.02 -15.28 -9.88
C ALA A 137 -2.23 -16.00 -10.97
N ARG A 138 -1.00 -15.52 -11.18
CA ARG A 138 0.03 -16.21 -11.96
C ARG A 138 1.14 -16.69 -11.03
N GLN A 139 2.13 -17.38 -11.58
CA GLN A 139 3.26 -17.90 -10.84
C GLN A 139 4.58 -17.58 -11.54
N LEU A 140 5.57 -17.19 -10.75
CA LEU A 140 6.94 -16.96 -11.18
C LEU A 140 7.87 -17.70 -10.20
N GLY A 141 8.49 -18.77 -10.70
CA GLY A 141 9.21 -19.73 -9.84
C GLY A 141 8.28 -20.30 -8.77
N ALA A 142 8.66 -20.17 -7.51
CA ALA A 142 7.89 -20.67 -6.37
C ALA A 142 6.88 -19.66 -5.80
N SER A 143 6.78 -18.44 -6.35
CA SER A 143 5.86 -17.42 -5.82
C SER A 143 4.66 -17.24 -6.71
N LEU A 144 3.47 -17.11 -6.11
CA LEU A 144 2.35 -16.48 -6.79
C LEU A 144 2.67 -15.01 -7.06
N VAL A 145 2.11 -14.51 -8.14
CA VAL A 145 2.20 -13.13 -8.58
C VAL A 145 0.77 -12.65 -8.81
N LEU A 146 0.44 -11.50 -8.23
CA LEU A 146 -0.85 -10.83 -8.34
C LEU A 146 -0.62 -9.44 -8.93
N PRO A 147 -1.34 -9.06 -9.98
CA PRO A 147 -1.15 -7.77 -10.63
C PRO A 147 -1.91 -6.67 -9.88
N ILE A 148 -1.21 -5.59 -9.54
CA ILE A 148 -1.81 -4.42 -8.91
C ILE A 148 -2.03 -3.37 -10.00
N MET A 149 -3.27 -2.99 -10.24
CA MET A 149 -3.69 -2.19 -11.39
C MET A 149 -4.45 -0.92 -11.00
N ASN A 150 -4.57 0.00 -11.96
CA ASN A 150 -5.51 1.12 -11.90
C ASN A 150 -6.87 0.74 -12.53
N LEU A 151 -7.80 1.70 -12.59
CA LEU A 151 -9.12 1.54 -13.21
C LEU A 151 -9.07 1.24 -14.71
N ASP A 152 -7.99 1.63 -15.39
CA ASP A 152 -7.77 1.36 -16.82
C ASP A 152 -7.13 -0.02 -17.07
N LYS A 153 -6.98 -0.83 -16.00
CA LYS A 153 -6.34 -2.16 -16.02
C LYS A 153 -4.85 -2.12 -16.40
N ASP A 154 -4.22 -0.97 -16.25
CA ASP A 154 -2.77 -0.84 -16.35
C ASP A 154 -2.10 -1.32 -15.08
N ILE A 155 -1.16 -2.26 -15.22
CA ILE A 155 -0.34 -2.77 -14.11
C ILE A 155 0.62 -1.68 -13.64
N GLN A 156 0.54 -1.36 -12.35
CA GLN A 156 1.34 -0.35 -11.64
C GLN A 156 2.31 -0.95 -10.62
N SER A 157 2.05 -2.18 -10.17
CA SER A 157 2.88 -2.92 -9.22
C SER A 157 2.51 -4.41 -9.26
N LEU A 158 3.20 -5.23 -8.46
CA LEU A 158 2.87 -6.63 -8.21
C LEU A 158 2.85 -6.91 -6.71
N GLN A 159 1.99 -7.84 -6.28
CA GLN A 159 2.12 -8.53 -5.00
C GLN A 159 2.61 -9.96 -5.27
N PHE A 160 3.61 -10.38 -4.51
CA PHE A 160 4.16 -11.74 -4.53
C PHE A 160 3.71 -12.47 -3.27
N ILE A 161 3.30 -13.73 -3.40
CA ILE A 161 2.97 -14.60 -2.27
C ILE A 161 3.84 -15.85 -2.37
N ARG A 162 4.67 -16.08 -1.36
CA ARG A 162 5.56 -17.23 -1.27
C ARG A 162 4.84 -18.48 -0.73
N PRO A 163 5.44 -19.67 -0.84
CA PRO A 163 4.86 -20.91 -0.30
C PRO A 163 4.57 -20.86 1.21
N ASP A 164 5.41 -20.13 1.95
CA ASP A 164 5.26 -19.86 3.40
C ASP A 164 4.17 -18.81 3.72
N SER A 165 3.39 -18.39 2.73
CA SER A 165 2.39 -17.32 2.82
C SER A 165 2.96 -15.91 3.04
N ASN A 166 4.29 -15.71 2.99
CA ASN A 166 4.88 -14.39 3.10
C ASN A 166 4.54 -13.55 1.86
N LYS A 167 3.84 -12.44 2.08
CA LYS A 167 3.43 -11.51 1.04
C LYS A 167 4.41 -10.35 0.92
N ARG A 168 4.78 -9.96 -0.30
CA ARG A 168 5.67 -8.81 -0.57
C ARG A 168 5.19 -8.01 -1.76
N LEU A 169 5.36 -6.70 -1.72
CA LEU A 169 5.08 -5.83 -2.87
C LEU A 169 6.34 -5.62 -3.70
N LEU A 170 6.16 -5.40 -5.01
CA LEU A 170 7.24 -4.95 -5.88
C LEU A 170 7.74 -3.59 -5.39
N ALA A 171 9.05 -3.49 -5.14
CA ALA A 171 9.68 -2.26 -4.69
C ALA A 171 9.38 -1.10 -5.65
N ASN A 172 9.12 0.07 -5.08
CA ASN A 172 8.76 1.31 -5.78
C ASN A 172 7.47 1.26 -6.62
N GLY A 173 6.73 0.15 -6.61
CA GLY A 173 5.44 0.08 -7.28
C GLY A 173 4.35 0.90 -6.58
N ILE A 174 3.34 1.34 -7.33
CA ILE A 174 2.22 2.11 -6.78
C ILE A 174 1.15 1.14 -6.25
N LYS A 175 0.91 1.15 -4.93
CA LYS A 175 -0.24 0.46 -4.31
C LYS A 175 -1.43 1.37 -4.02
N LYS A 176 -1.15 2.63 -3.68
CA LYS A 176 -2.14 3.58 -3.15
C LYS A 176 -3.20 3.86 -4.23
N GLY A 177 -4.47 3.53 -3.94
CA GLY A 177 -5.59 3.62 -4.88
C GLY A 177 -5.48 2.67 -6.08
N ARG A 178 -4.68 1.61 -5.94
CA ARG A 178 -4.53 0.52 -6.90
C ARG A 178 -4.98 -0.77 -6.23
N PHE A 179 -5.36 -1.74 -7.04
CA PHE A 179 -6.05 -2.93 -6.53
C PHE A 179 -5.78 -4.14 -7.40
N ILE A 180 -6.15 -5.32 -6.90
CA ILE A 180 -6.10 -6.59 -7.63
C ILE A 180 -7.54 -6.93 -8.01
N ILE A 181 -7.81 -7.10 -9.30
CA ILE A 181 -9.09 -7.67 -9.76
C ILE A 181 -8.96 -9.18 -9.59
N VAL A 182 -9.64 -9.73 -8.57
CA VAL A 182 -9.60 -11.16 -8.29
C VAL A 182 -10.44 -11.90 -9.33
N ASN A 183 -11.66 -11.44 -9.56
CA ASN A 183 -12.59 -12.01 -10.54
C ASN A 183 -13.46 -10.94 -11.21
N GLY A 184 -14.00 -11.24 -12.39
CA GLY A 184 -14.91 -10.37 -13.12
C GLY A 184 -14.21 -9.25 -13.90
N GLN A 185 -14.98 -8.22 -14.26
CA GLN A 185 -14.51 -7.10 -15.07
C GLN A 185 -14.94 -5.76 -14.47
N LEU A 186 -14.08 -4.75 -14.59
CA LEU A 186 -14.44 -3.36 -14.28
C LEU A 186 -15.44 -2.85 -15.32
N ASN A 187 -16.72 -2.89 -14.99
CA ASN A 187 -17.81 -2.42 -15.83
C ASN A 187 -18.92 -1.80 -14.95
N SER A 188 -20.10 -1.51 -15.50
CA SER A 188 -21.22 -0.92 -14.75
C SER A 188 -21.97 -1.91 -13.85
N GLY A 189 -21.47 -3.13 -13.66
CA GLY A 189 -22.03 -4.15 -12.77
C GLY A 189 -21.70 -3.93 -11.29
N ASP A 190 -22.02 -4.92 -10.48
CA ASP A 190 -21.84 -4.86 -9.03
C ASP A 190 -20.40 -5.20 -8.62
N PHE A 191 -19.91 -4.49 -7.60
CA PHE A 191 -18.56 -4.62 -7.07
C PHE A 191 -18.57 -5.15 -5.65
N ILE A 192 -17.69 -6.11 -5.38
CA ILE A 192 -17.33 -6.56 -4.05
C ILE A 192 -15.86 -6.19 -3.81
N ILE A 193 -15.60 -5.40 -2.78
CA ILE A 193 -14.26 -4.93 -2.43
C ILE A 193 -13.88 -5.52 -1.07
N CYS A 194 -12.73 -6.20 -0.97
CA CYS A 194 -12.20 -6.72 0.27
C CYS A 194 -10.74 -6.30 0.47
N GLU A 195 -10.15 -6.61 1.61
CA GLU A 195 -8.74 -6.31 1.89
C GLU A 195 -7.79 -7.23 1.09
N GLY A 196 -7.86 -8.54 1.35
CA GLY A 196 -6.87 -9.51 0.86
C GLY A 196 -7.32 -10.33 -0.34
N PHE A 197 -6.34 -10.88 -1.07
CA PHE A 197 -6.59 -11.80 -2.20
C PHE A 197 -7.34 -13.07 -1.79
N ALA A 198 -7.02 -13.67 -0.65
CA ALA A 198 -7.69 -14.90 -0.20
C ALA A 198 -9.17 -14.66 0.14
N THR A 199 -9.46 -13.59 0.88
CA THR A 199 -10.82 -13.10 1.13
C THR A 199 -11.56 -12.90 -0.20
N GLY A 200 -10.93 -12.20 -1.15
CA GLY A 200 -11.52 -11.95 -2.47
C GLY A 200 -11.76 -13.22 -3.28
N ALA A 201 -10.87 -14.20 -3.21
CA ALA A 201 -11.05 -15.48 -3.90
C ALA A 201 -12.21 -16.29 -3.31
N SER A 202 -12.35 -16.29 -1.98
CA SER A 202 -13.49 -16.91 -1.29
C SER A 202 -14.82 -16.22 -1.65
N LEU A 203 -14.84 -14.88 -1.71
CA LEU A 203 -16.00 -14.12 -2.15
C LEU A 203 -16.33 -14.38 -3.62
N ALA A 204 -15.33 -14.48 -4.49
CA ALA A 204 -15.51 -14.76 -5.91
C ALA A 204 -16.07 -16.18 -6.16
N LEU A 205 -15.75 -17.16 -5.31
CA LEU A 205 -16.41 -18.48 -5.35
C LEU A 205 -17.91 -18.38 -5.03
N LYS A 206 -18.27 -17.55 -4.05
CA LYS A 206 -19.66 -17.37 -3.62
C LYS A 206 -20.48 -16.51 -4.59
N TYR A 207 -19.83 -15.53 -5.22
CA TYR A 207 -20.42 -14.53 -6.11
C TYR A 207 -19.68 -14.51 -7.47
N PRO A 208 -19.81 -15.57 -8.28
CA PRO A 208 -18.99 -15.74 -9.50
C PRO A 208 -19.27 -14.71 -10.60
N ASN A 209 -20.43 -14.04 -10.54
CA ASN A 209 -20.85 -13.04 -11.53
C ASN A 209 -20.46 -11.61 -11.15
N ASP A 210 -20.02 -11.37 -9.92
CA ASP A 210 -19.67 -10.03 -9.43
C ASP A 210 -18.19 -9.71 -9.69
N CYS A 211 -17.88 -8.42 -9.84
CA CYS A 211 -16.49 -8.00 -9.91
C CYS A 211 -15.89 -7.92 -8.51
N VAL A 212 -15.01 -8.86 -8.19
CA VAL A 212 -14.37 -8.94 -6.87
C VAL A 212 -12.97 -8.34 -6.92
N ILE A 213 -12.72 -7.37 -6.04
CA ILE A 213 -11.50 -6.57 -5.99
C ILE A 213 -10.87 -6.69 -4.61
N ALA A 214 -9.57 -7.01 -4.55
CA ALA A 214 -8.77 -6.92 -3.33
C ALA A 214 -8.00 -5.59 -3.29
N ALA A 215 -8.18 -4.83 -2.21
CA ALA A 215 -7.56 -3.54 -1.97
C ALA A 215 -6.12 -3.63 -1.42
N ILE A 216 -5.60 -4.84 -1.20
CA ILE A 216 -4.24 -5.17 -0.74
C ILE A 216 -4.08 -5.04 0.78
N ASP A 217 -4.56 -3.93 1.37
CA ASP A 217 -4.55 -3.66 2.82
C ASP A 217 -5.73 -2.75 3.23
N ALA A 218 -6.12 -2.80 4.51
CA ALA A 218 -7.23 -2.02 5.08
C ALA A 218 -7.14 -0.52 4.76
N GLY A 219 -5.94 0.05 4.86
CA GLY A 219 -5.68 1.48 4.64
C GLY A 219 -5.94 1.95 3.20
N ASN A 220 -6.04 1.03 2.24
CA ASN A 220 -6.27 1.33 0.84
C ASN A 220 -7.75 1.21 0.42
N LEU A 221 -8.60 0.58 1.24
CA LEU A 221 -10.03 0.33 0.95
C LEU A 221 -10.76 1.60 0.52
N LYS A 222 -10.67 2.66 1.33
CA LYS A 222 -11.35 3.95 1.08
C LYS A 222 -10.99 4.55 -0.27
N MET A 223 -9.72 4.48 -0.65
CA MET A 223 -9.28 5.04 -1.93
C MET A 223 -9.75 4.21 -3.12
N VAL A 224 -9.75 2.89 -3.00
CA VAL A 224 -10.24 2.00 -4.05
C VAL A 224 -11.76 2.17 -4.21
N ALA A 225 -12.51 2.15 -3.11
CA ALA A 225 -13.97 2.28 -3.13
C ALA A 225 -14.43 3.63 -3.71
N THR A 226 -13.81 4.74 -3.30
CA THR A 226 -14.15 6.07 -3.83
C THR A 226 -13.78 6.23 -5.31
N ALA A 227 -12.67 5.63 -5.75
CA ALA A 227 -12.29 5.62 -7.17
C ALA A 227 -13.29 4.82 -8.03
N ILE A 228 -13.74 3.65 -7.54
CA ILE A 228 -14.78 2.84 -8.21
C ILE A 228 -16.09 3.63 -8.28
N ARG A 229 -16.57 4.18 -7.16
CA ARG A 229 -17.81 5.00 -7.14
C ARG A 229 -17.74 6.17 -8.11
N THR A 230 -16.60 6.87 -8.18
CA THR A 230 -16.42 8.00 -9.09
C THR A 230 -16.53 7.55 -10.56
N ARG A 231 -15.94 6.39 -10.91
CA ARG A 231 -15.96 5.86 -12.28
C ARG A 231 -17.28 5.21 -12.66
N TYR A 232 -17.98 4.62 -11.69
CA TYR A 232 -19.23 3.89 -11.83
C TYR A 232 -20.25 4.42 -10.81
N PRO A 233 -20.87 5.59 -11.05
CA PRO A 233 -21.68 6.28 -10.04
C PRO A 233 -22.90 5.49 -9.53
N TYR A 234 -23.45 4.60 -10.35
CA TYR A 234 -24.70 3.88 -10.06
C TYR A 234 -24.51 2.40 -9.70
N CYS A 235 -23.27 1.90 -9.66
CA CYS A 235 -23.04 0.49 -9.30
C CYS A 235 -23.36 0.22 -7.82
N ARG A 236 -23.76 -1.01 -7.49
CA ARG A 236 -23.74 -1.44 -6.10
C ARG A 236 -22.30 -1.76 -5.72
N ILE A 237 -21.86 -1.26 -4.57
CA ILE A 237 -20.55 -1.55 -4.00
C ILE A 237 -20.78 -2.17 -2.63
N VAL A 238 -20.19 -3.33 -2.39
CA VAL A 238 -20.14 -3.98 -1.08
C VAL A 238 -18.69 -4.02 -0.62
N ILE A 239 -18.40 -3.45 0.54
CA ILE A 239 -17.11 -3.55 1.20
C ILE A 239 -17.19 -4.69 2.21
N CYS A 240 -16.47 -5.76 1.92
CA CYS A 240 -16.31 -6.92 2.78
C CYS A 240 -15.09 -6.70 3.68
N ALA A 241 -15.35 -6.38 4.95
CA ALA A 241 -14.35 -6.15 5.96
C ALA A 241 -13.72 -7.47 6.44
N ASP A 242 -12.44 -7.40 6.80
CA ASP A 242 -11.87 -8.33 7.77
C ASP A 242 -12.34 -7.87 9.18
N ASP A 243 -12.61 -8.82 10.05
CA ASP A 243 -13.11 -8.64 11.42
C ASP A 243 -12.02 -9.06 12.42
N ASP A 244 -11.09 -8.14 12.65
CA ASP A 244 -9.94 -8.28 13.53
C ASP A 244 -10.34 -8.20 15.02
N ARG A 245 -11.25 -9.09 15.46
CA ARG A 245 -11.92 -9.06 16.78
C ARG A 245 -10.98 -9.01 17.99
N LEU A 246 -9.75 -9.51 17.83
CA LEU A 246 -8.73 -9.54 18.88
C LEU A 246 -7.73 -8.37 18.82
N THR A 247 -7.82 -7.53 17.78
CA THR A 247 -6.96 -6.35 17.64
C THR A 247 -7.68 -5.12 18.19
N PRO A 248 -7.04 -4.30 19.04
CA PRO A 248 -7.62 -3.04 19.50
C PRO A 248 -8.13 -2.19 18.32
N ASP A 249 -9.31 -1.61 18.48
CA ASP A 249 -10.03 -0.79 17.49
C ASP A 249 -10.45 -1.50 16.19
N ASN A 250 -10.25 -2.82 16.08
CA ASN A 250 -10.64 -3.65 14.93
C ASN A 250 -10.39 -2.93 13.58
N PRO A 251 -9.12 -2.73 13.20
CA PRO A 251 -8.76 -1.85 12.09
C PRO A 251 -9.38 -2.28 10.76
N GLY A 252 -9.56 -3.57 10.50
CA GLY A 252 -10.28 -4.09 9.34
C GLY A 252 -11.70 -3.51 9.24
N LEU A 253 -12.49 -3.63 10.31
CA LEU A 253 -13.86 -3.12 10.34
C LEU A 253 -13.92 -1.59 10.31
N THR A 254 -13.08 -0.92 11.11
CA THR A 254 -13.02 0.55 11.17
C THR A 254 -12.68 1.16 9.82
N LYS A 255 -11.67 0.62 9.10
CA LYS A 255 -11.28 1.11 7.77
C LYS A 255 -12.29 0.77 6.69
N ALA A 256 -12.95 -0.38 6.80
CA ALA A 256 -14.04 -0.73 5.90
C ALA A 256 -15.25 0.20 6.07
N GLN A 257 -15.60 0.58 7.30
CA GLN A 257 -16.64 1.57 7.57
C GLN A 257 -16.28 2.95 6.99
N GLU A 258 -15.06 3.44 7.23
CA GLU A 258 -14.59 4.71 6.64
C GLU A 258 -14.67 4.71 5.11
N ALA A 259 -14.42 3.55 4.48
CA ALA A 259 -14.51 3.38 3.05
C ALA A 259 -15.98 3.33 2.56
N ALA A 260 -16.86 2.68 3.33
CA ALA A 260 -18.27 2.55 3.02
C ALA A 260 -18.96 3.92 3.04
N ASP A 261 -18.74 4.69 4.11
CA ASP A 261 -19.26 6.05 4.27
C ASP A 261 -18.78 6.97 3.15
N ALA A 262 -17.49 6.91 2.81
CA ALA A 262 -16.90 7.78 1.80
C ALA A 262 -17.36 7.48 0.36
N SER A 263 -17.83 6.25 0.09
CA SER A 263 -18.20 5.80 -1.26
C SER A 263 -19.70 5.52 -1.42
N GLY A 264 -20.50 5.65 -0.35
CA GLY A 264 -21.90 5.21 -0.33
C GLY A 264 -22.01 3.71 -0.63
N ALA A 265 -21.08 2.92 -0.13
CA ALA A 265 -21.08 1.46 -0.27
C ALA A 265 -21.76 0.79 0.93
N ILE A 266 -22.18 -0.45 0.73
CA ILE A 266 -22.69 -1.31 1.79
C ILE A 266 -21.50 -1.93 2.53
N LEU A 267 -21.48 -1.85 3.86
CA LEU A 267 -20.51 -2.58 4.67
C LEU A 267 -21.04 -3.99 4.97
N ALA A 268 -20.17 -4.99 4.87
CA ALA A 268 -20.43 -6.36 5.32
C ALA A 268 -19.20 -6.92 6.04
N SER A 269 -19.43 -7.72 7.08
CA SER A 269 -18.39 -8.50 7.77
C SER A 269 -18.75 -10.00 7.74
N PRO A 270 -17.80 -10.91 8.05
CA PRO A 270 -18.09 -12.34 8.06
C PRO A 270 -19.18 -12.67 9.09
N PRO A 271 -20.25 -13.38 8.69
CA PRO A 271 -21.32 -13.75 9.62
C PRO A 271 -20.89 -14.96 10.47
N TRP A 272 -20.07 -14.71 11.50
CA TRP A 272 -19.53 -15.76 12.37
C TRP A 272 -20.64 -16.59 13.04
N PRO A 273 -20.75 -17.90 12.74
CA PRO A 273 -21.72 -18.77 13.38
C PRO A 273 -21.42 -18.99 14.87
N TYR A 274 -22.40 -19.46 15.63
CA TYR A 274 -22.17 -19.86 17.01
C TYR A 274 -21.05 -20.90 17.11
N GLY A 275 -20.11 -20.67 18.03
CA GLY A 275 -18.93 -21.53 18.20
C GLY A 275 -17.80 -21.31 17.20
N ALA A 276 -17.89 -20.31 16.31
CA ALA A 276 -16.76 -19.90 15.49
C ALA A 276 -15.61 -19.39 16.39
N PRO A 277 -14.38 -19.91 16.24
CA PRO A 277 -13.23 -19.43 17.01
C PRO A 277 -13.03 -17.92 16.84
N GLN A 278 -12.61 -17.24 17.91
CA GLN A 278 -12.35 -15.78 17.86
C GLN A 278 -11.13 -15.42 17.02
N GLU A 279 -10.23 -16.37 16.81
CA GLU A 279 -9.00 -16.24 16.00
C GLU A 279 -9.27 -16.06 14.51
N LEU A 280 -10.47 -16.46 14.02
CA LEU A 280 -10.84 -16.29 12.62
C LEU A 280 -11.14 -14.81 12.38
N THR A 281 -10.57 -14.22 11.34
CA THR A 281 -10.74 -12.78 11.11
C THR A 281 -11.33 -12.45 9.75
N ASP A 282 -11.30 -13.34 8.77
CA ASP A 282 -11.75 -13.01 7.42
C ASP A 282 -12.75 -14.02 6.83
N TYR A 283 -13.35 -13.67 5.69
CA TYR A 283 -14.27 -14.57 4.98
C TYR A 283 -13.60 -15.90 4.54
N ASN A 284 -12.29 -15.90 4.28
CA ASN A 284 -11.59 -17.13 3.90
C ASN A 284 -11.47 -18.08 5.10
N ASP A 285 -11.17 -17.56 6.28
CA ASP A 285 -11.08 -18.33 7.51
C ASP A 285 -12.45 -18.91 7.87
N LEU A 286 -13.54 -18.14 7.71
CA LEU A 286 -14.91 -18.64 7.83
C LEU A 286 -15.19 -19.79 6.86
N MET A 287 -14.84 -19.62 5.59
CA MET A 287 -15.09 -20.64 4.55
C MET A 287 -14.28 -21.91 4.78
N CYS A 288 -13.01 -21.80 5.21
CA CYS A 288 -12.20 -22.96 5.58
C CYS A 288 -12.81 -23.71 6.77
N TRP A 289 -13.21 -22.99 7.81
CA TRP A 289 -13.80 -23.58 9.02
C TRP A 289 -15.13 -24.28 8.74
N LEU A 290 -16.00 -23.68 7.93
CA LEU A 290 -17.25 -24.31 7.50
C LEU A 290 -17.01 -25.57 6.66
N ALA A 291 -16.03 -25.55 5.76
CA ALA A 291 -15.69 -26.70 4.93
C ALA A 291 -15.13 -27.89 5.74
N GLU A 292 -14.44 -27.62 6.85
CA GLU A 292 -13.97 -28.67 7.77
C GLU A 292 -15.14 -29.34 8.50
N ARG A 293 -16.14 -28.56 8.93
CA ARG A 293 -17.33 -29.07 9.63
C ARG A 293 -18.34 -29.77 8.74
N GLY A 294 -18.41 -29.41 7.46
CA GLY A 294 -19.29 -30.07 6.49
C GLY A 294 -18.72 -31.38 5.91
N ALA A 295 -17.48 -31.73 6.28
CA ALA A 295 -16.80 -32.96 5.85
C ALA A 295 -16.80 -34.05 6.94
N GLU A 296 -17.37 -33.76 8.11
CA GLU A 296 -17.67 -34.70 9.20
C GLU A 296 -19.09 -35.28 9.04
#